data_AF-M2RBU4-F1
#
_entry.id   AF-M2RBU4-F1
#
_cell.length_a   1.000
_cell.length_b   1.000
_cell.length_c   1.000
_cell.angle_alpha   90.00
_cell.angle_beta   90.00
_cell.angle_gamma   90.00
#
_symmetry.space_group_name_H-M   'P 1'
#
loop_
_entity.id
_entity.type
_entity.pdbx_description
1 polymer ?
#
loop_
_entity_poly.entity_id
_entity_poly.type
_entity_poly.pdbx_seq_one_letter_code
_entity_poly.pdbx_strand_id
1 'polypeptide(L)'
;MEIDSQYHIFNHKDVRTVVDLGAAPGAWSQVVAAKFGWLGENDGALTSQKKPNTSTSTEATGYGITNDVSERWIKDDDVKPEILDPLADLEDGEVPRQRGRGTIIALDLLRMLPIPGVISIQQNFLHEKAISYLDTLLKDQRGSDGKAEVILSDMAANVTGSRAHDVGACLEIAEAVFNFTKTHLRTANSIGRRRGGVLVMKYFAHPLMAQFCKEILEPNFNHVHINKPRASRPESAECYWICMGWKGLDACA
;
A
#
# COMPACT_ATOMS: atom_id res chain seq x y z
N MET A 1 4.67 -11.07 1.69
CA MET A 1 5.66 -11.73 0.80
C MET A 1 5.30 -13.20 0.55
N GLU A 2 5.18 -14.03 1.59
CA GLU A 2 4.87 -15.47 1.46
C GLU A 2 3.59 -15.76 0.63
N ILE A 3 2.50 -15.03 0.91
CA ILE A 3 1.23 -15.19 0.17
C ILE A 3 1.42 -14.89 -1.33
N ASP A 4 2.07 -13.79 -1.71
CA ASP A 4 2.34 -13.52 -3.14
C ASP A 4 3.28 -14.57 -3.75
N SER A 5 4.25 -15.09 -3.00
CA SER A 5 5.09 -16.20 -3.47
C SER A 5 4.30 -17.47 -3.75
N GLN A 6 3.23 -17.75 -3.00
CA GLN A 6 2.40 -18.94 -3.17
C GLN A 6 1.31 -18.78 -4.23
N TYR A 7 0.71 -17.59 -4.33
CA TYR A 7 -0.47 -17.35 -5.17
C TYR A 7 -0.20 -16.48 -6.40
N HIS A 8 1.00 -15.89 -6.52
CA HIS A 8 1.46 -15.08 -7.65
C HIS A 8 0.51 -13.93 -8.02
N ILE A 9 -0.01 -13.25 -7.00
CA ILE A 9 -1.09 -12.27 -7.13
C ILE A 9 -0.65 -11.09 -8.00
N PHE A 10 0.55 -10.55 -7.78
CA PHE A 10 1.01 -9.31 -8.43
C PHE A 10 1.80 -9.52 -9.73
N ASN A 11 2.15 -10.77 -10.06
CA ASN A 11 2.98 -11.09 -11.22
C ASN A 11 2.20 -10.98 -12.55
N HIS A 12 0.88 -10.89 -12.49
CA HIS A 12 0.01 -10.82 -13.64
C HIS A 12 0.04 -9.42 -14.30
N LYS A 13 0.13 -9.37 -15.63
CA LYS A 13 0.18 -8.11 -16.41
C LYS A 13 -1.12 -7.30 -16.32
N ASP A 14 -2.25 -7.98 -16.13
CA ASP A 14 -3.58 -7.39 -15.94
C ASP A 14 -3.73 -6.69 -14.59
N VAL A 15 -2.93 -7.02 -13.57
CA VAL A 15 -3.01 -6.38 -12.26
C VAL A 15 -2.32 -5.03 -12.32
N ARG A 16 -3.08 -3.94 -12.42
CA ARG A 16 -2.58 -2.57 -12.60
C ARG A 16 -2.93 -1.67 -11.43
N THR A 17 -4.02 -1.94 -10.73
CA THR A 17 -4.52 -1.14 -9.63
C THR A 17 -4.65 -2.00 -8.39
N VAL A 18 -3.97 -1.59 -7.31
CA VAL A 18 -3.99 -2.28 -6.02
C VAL A 18 -4.39 -1.28 -4.93
N VAL A 19 -5.34 -1.69 -4.09
CA VAL A 19 -5.71 -0.96 -2.87
C VAL A 19 -5.22 -1.75 -1.65
N ASP A 20 -4.49 -1.10 -0.77
CA ASP A 20 -3.92 -1.66 0.46
C ASP A 20 -4.57 -0.99 1.68
N LEU A 21 -5.45 -1.70 2.39
CA LEU A 21 -6.21 -1.21 3.54
C LEU A 21 -5.58 -1.69 4.84
N GLY A 22 -5.39 -0.79 5.80
CA GLY A 22 -4.58 -1.09 6.98
C GLY A 22 -3.11 -1.24 6.61
N ALA A 23 -2.62 -0.37 5.73
CA ALA A 23 -1.33 -0.51 5.07
C ALA A 23 -0.13 -0.26 5.98
N ALA A 24 -0.24 0.50 7.08
CA ALA A 24 0.91 0.88 7.90
C ALA A 24 1.53 -0.37 8.58
N PRO A 25 2.86 -0.52 8.59
CA PRO A 25 3.89 0.47 8.20
C PRO A 25 4.24 0.50 6.70
N GLY A 26 3.60 -0.32 5.86
CA GLY A 26 3.76 -0.34 4.41
C GLY A 26 4.27 -1.65 3.83
N ALA A 27 4.21 -2.75 4.58
CA ALA A 27 4.82 -4.03 4.17
C ALA A 27 4.24 -4.57 2.86
N TRP A 28 2.91 -4.55 2.70
CA TRP A 28 2.25 -4.93 1.45
C TRP A 28 2.53 -3.94 0.33
N SER A 29 2.31 -2.66 0.59
CA SER A 29 2.63 -1.56 -0.33
C SER A 29 4.06 -1.63 -0.90
N GLN A 30 5.07 -1.93 -0.09
CA GLN A 30 6.46 -2.11 -0.55
C GLN A 30 6.62 -3.32 -1.49
N VAL A 31 5.98 -4.44 -1.17
CA VAL A 31 5.98 -5.63 -2.04
C VAL A 31 5.35 -5.31 -3.39
N VAL A 32 4.21 -4.63 -3.39
CA VAL A 32 3.53 -4.23 -4.64
C VAL A 32 4.38 -3.25 -5.43
N ALA A 33 4.93 -2.22 -4.79
CA ALA A 33 5.79 -1.22 -5.41
C ALA A 33 7.03 -1.86 -6.08
N ALA A 34 7.69 -2.80 -5.40
CA ALA A 34 8.80 -3.56 -5.97
C ALA A 34 8.35 -4.38 -7.21
N LYS A 35 7.23 -5.10 -7.11
CA LYS A 35 6.67 -5.90 -8.23
C LYS A 35 6.23 -5.06 -9.42
N PHE A 36 5.85 -3.81 -9.16
CA PHE A 36 5.45 -2.85 -10.17
C PHE A 36 6.65 -2.08 -10.75
N GLY A 37 7.86 -2.28 -10.22
CA GLY A 37 9.09 -1.66 -10.71
C GLY A 37 9.28 -0.22 -10.23
N TRP A 38 8.58 0.19 -9.17
CA TRP A 38 8.71 1.51 -8.56
C TRP A 38 9.92 1.64 -7.61
N LEU A 39 10.41 0.51 -7.10
CA LEU A 39 11.59 0.44 -6.24
C LEU A 39 12.78 -0.08 -7.06
N GLY A 40 13.94 0.57 -6.95
CA GLY A 40 15.18 0.10 -7.56
C GLY A 40 15.76 -1.12 -6.83
N GLU A 41 16.70 -1.82 -7.46
CA GLU A 41 17.39 -2.97 -6.85
C GLU A 41 18.09 -2.62 -5.51
N ASN A 42 18.44 -1.35 -5.32
CA ASN A 42 19.09 -0.84 -4.10
C ASN A 42 18.10 -0.39 -2.99
N ASP A 43 16.81 -0.23 -3.29
CA ASP A 43 15.80 0.24 -2.32
C ASP A 43 15.21 -0.90 -1.47
N GLY A 44 15.41 -2.16 -1.90
CA GLY A 44 14.95 -3.37 -1.20
C GLY A 44 15.70 -3.68 0.11
N ALA A 45 16.78 -2.96 0.41
CA ALA A 45 17.62 -3.16 1.59
C ALA A 45 16.97 -2.72 2.93
N LEU A 46 15.81 -2.05 2.92
CA LEU A 46 15.03 -1.77 4.14
C LEU A 46 14.41 -3.03 4.78
N THR A 47 14.55 -4.21 4.16
CA THR A 47 13.99 -5.48 4.66
C THR A 47 14.89 -6.23 5.66
N SER A 48 16.03 -5.68 6.07
CA SER A 48 16.88 -6.29 7.09
C SER A 48 17.23 -5.31 8.19
N GLN A 49 16.40 -5.22 9.23
CA GLN A 49 16.84 -4.70 10.52
C GLN A 49 17.85 -5.69 11.14
N LYS A 50 19.12 -5.56 10.77
CA LYS A 50 20.22 -6.01 11.63
C LYS A 50 20.44 -4.93 12.69
N LYS A 51 20.26 -5.29 13.96
CA LYS A 51 20.69 -4.46 15.10
C LYS A 51 22.17 -4.10 14.92
N PRO A 52 22.56 -2.81 14.98
CA PRO A 52 23.96 -2.47 15.08
C PRO A 52 24.45 -2.79 16.50
N ASN A 53 25.47 -3.64 16.59
CA ASN A 53 26.22 -3.83 17.82
C ASN A 53 27.01 -2.56 18.14
N THR A 54 26.93 -2.15 19.40
CA THR A 54 27.65 -1.04 20.01
C THR A 54 29.13 -1.38 20.21
N SER A 55 30.00 -0.55 19.62
CA SER A 55 31.32 -0.07 20.09
C SER A 55 31.94 0.61 18.86
N THR A 56 32.31 1.89 18.88
CA THR A 56 33.48 2.42 19.57
C THR A 56 33.41 3.96 19.57
N SER A 57 34.12 4.56 20.50
CA SER A 57 34.19 5.98 20.88
C SER A 57 34.87 6.93 19.90
N THR A 58 34.64 8.24 20.15
CA THR A 58 35.48 9.44 19.86
C THR A 58 35.62 9.81 18.37
N GLU A 59 35.50 11.06 17.91
CA GLU A 59 35.82 12.36 18.50
C GLU A 59 35.17 13.49 17.67
N ALA A 60 35.00 14.66 18.30
CA ALA A 60 34.26 15.81 17.80
C ALA A 60 35.18 16.90 17.20
N THR A 61 34.75 17.51 16.09
CA THR A 61 35.15 18.87 15.65
C THR A 61 33.93 19.45 14.93
N GLY A 62 33.29 20.56 15.28
CA GLY A 62 33.78 21.80 15.86
C GLY A 62 33.59 22.93 14.84
N TYR A 63 32.34 23.29 14.51
CA TYR A 63 32.04 24.43 13.63
C TYR A 63 32.18 25.74 14.42
N GLY A 64 33.25 26.48 14.15
CA GLY A 64 33.48 27.83 14.67
C GLY A 64 32.96 28.88 13.69
N ILE A 65 32.00 29.70 14.16
CA ILE A 65 31.59 30.95 13.51
C ILE A 65 32.52 32.05 14.01
N THR A 66 33.13 32.81 13.10
CA THR A 66 33.71 34.12 13.44
C THR A 66 33.10 35.17 12.52
N ASN A 67 32.47 36.17 13.13
CA ASN A 67 32.07 37.43 12.50
C ASN A 67 33.30 38.34 12.51
N ASP A 68 33.69 38.86 11.36
CA ASP A 68 34.42 40.13 11.30
C ASP A 68 34.04 40.92 10.04
N VAL A 69 34.02 42.23 10.20
CA VAL A 69 33.30 43.23 9.43
C VAL A 69 34.25 43.89 8.42
N SER A 70 33.80 44.19 7.19
CA SER A 70 34.10 45.48 6.55
C SER A 70 33.28 45.71 5.28
N GLU A 71 32.55 46.82 5.30
CA GLU A 71 31.95 47.46 4.13
C GLU A 71 33.04 48.00 3.21
N ARG A 72 32.99 47.64 1.93
CA ARG A 72 33.56 48.43 0.84
C ARG A 72 32.54 48.51 -0.29
N TRP A 73 31.93 49.69 -0.40
CA TRP A 73 31.12 50.10 -1.52
C TRP A 73 32.01 50.19 -2.77
N ILE A 74 31.77 49.34 -3.76
CA ILE A 74 32.25 49.53 -5.13
C ILE A 74 31.09 50.13 -5.92
N LYS A 75 31.34 51.32 -6.48
CA LYS A 75 30.51 51.96 -7.50
C LYS A 75 31.04 51.58 -8.89
N ASP A 76 30.13 51.73 -9.85
CA ASP A 76 30.29 51.80 -11.30
C ASP A 76 30.04 50.48 -12.07
N ASP A 77 28.83 50.45 -12.65
CA ASP A 77 28.49 50.29 -14.07
C ASP A 77 29.14 49.14 -14.88
N ASP A 78 28.26 48.39 -15.57
CA ASP A 78 28.50 47.29 -16.51
C ASP A 78 28.59 45.85 -15.98
N VAL A 79 27.58 45.39 -15.23
CA VAL A 79 27.26 43.95 -15.12
C VAL A 79 25.83 43.72 -15.56
N LYS A 80 25.64 43.14 -16.76
CA LYS A 80 24.35 42.55 -17.14
C LYS A 80 24.07 41.43 -16.14
N PRO A 81 22.87 41.34 -15.55
CA PRO A 81 22.56 40.23 -14.67
C PRO A 81 22.51 38.98 -15.57
N GLU A 82 23.59 38.19 -15.53
CA GLU A 82 23.50 36.79 -15.90
C GLU A 82 22.54 36.19 -14.87
N ILE A 83 21.27 36.12 -15.26
CA ILE A 83 20.32 35.21 -14.65
C ILE A 83 20.93 33.84 -14.89
N LEU A 84 21.63 33.32 -13.89
CA LEU A 84 22.09 31.95 -13.85
C LEU A 84 20.83 31.08 -13.77
N ASP A 85 20.21 30.83 -14.91
CA ASP A 85 19.11 29.89 -15.04
C ASP A 85 19.71 28.50 -14.75
N PRO A 86 19.42 27.88 -13.60
CA PRO A 86 20.03 26.61 -13.20
C PRO A 86 19.65 25.45 -14.14
N LEU A 87 18.80 25.71 -15.14
CA LEU A 87 18.27 24.76 -16.11
C LEU A 87 18.79 25.01 -17.54
N ALA A 88 19.57 26.07 -17.79
CA ALA A 88 20.04 26.40 -19.14
C ALA A 88 21.05 25.39 -19.71
N ASP A 89 21.76 24.66 -18.86
CA ASP A 89 22.78 23.67 -19.25
C ASP A 89 22.26 22.23 -19.30
N LEU A 90 20.95 22.03 -19.10
CA LEU A 90 20.35 20.72 -19.37
C LEU A 90 20.03 20.64 -20.86
N GLU A 91 21.00 20.16 -21.64
CA GLU A 91 20.72 19.53 -22.94
C GLU A 91 19.51 18.59 -22.79
N ASP A 92 18.73 18.40 -23.87
CA ASP A 92 17.54 17.54 -23.99
C ASP A 92 17.80 16.02 -23.70
N GLY A 93 18.45 15.73 -22.58
CA GLY A 93 18.78 14.43 -22.04
C GLY A 93 17.63 13.95 -21.17
N GLU A 94 16.83 13.07 -21.76
CA GLU A 94 15.94 12.10 -21.11
C GLU A 94 15.62 12.37 -19.63
N VAL A 95 14.52 13.10 -19.37
CA VAL A 95 13.86 13.04 -18.06
C VAL A 95 13.69 11.55 -17.73
N PRO A 96 14.27 11.02 -16.63
CA PRO A 96 14.21 9.60 -16.33
C PRO A 96 12.74 9.19 -16.30
N ARG A 97 12.30 8.36 -17.26
CA ARG A 97 10.94 7.83 -17.26
C ARG A 97 10.67 7.26 -15.88
N GLN A 98 9.64 7.76 -15.18
CA GLN A 98 9.25 7.21 -13.89
C GLN A 98 9.15 5.69 -14.03
N ARG A 99 10.10 5.00 -13.40
CA ARG A 99 10.20 3.55 -13.47
C ARG A 99 9.07 3.00 -12.61
N GLY A 100 8.12 2.32 -13.25
CA GLY A 100 6.97 1.77 -12.54
C GLY A 100 5.76 1.55 -13.43
N ARG A 101 4.83 0.71 -13.00
CA ARG A 101 3.55 0.49 -13.67
C ARG A 101 2.40 0.59 -12.67
N GLY A 102 1.21 0.94 -13.16
CA GLY A 102 -0.01 0.84 -12.38
C GLY A 102 -0.13 1.87 -11.25
N THR A 103 -1.22 1.75 -10.49
CA THR A 103 -1.55 2.60 -9.34
C THR A 103 -1.60 1.75 -8.08
N ILE A 104 -0.97 2.24 -7.01
CA ILE A 104 -1.00 1.64 -5.68
C ILE A 104 -1.57 2.69 -4.72
N ILE A 105 -2.68 2.38 -4.07
CA ILE A 105 -3.31 3.27 -3.09
C ILE A 105 -3.27 2.58 -1.74
N ALA A 106 -2.62 3.21 -0.77
CA ALA A 106 -2.46 2.69 0.59
C ALA A 106 -3.26 3.57 1.56
N LEU A 107 -4.15 2.98 2.36
CA LEU A 107 -4.94 3.68 3.35
C LEU A 107 -4.72 3.08 4.73
N ASP A 108 -4.43 3.94 5.71
CA ASP A 108 -4.29 3.53 7.11
C ASP A 108 -4.70 4.67 8.07
N LEU A 109 -5.02 4.31 9.31
CA LEU A 109 -5.23 5.28 10.40
C LEU A 109 -3.91 5.95 10.81
N LEU A 110 -2.82 5.20 10.76
CA LEU A 110 -1.47 5.60 11.10
C LEU A 110 -0.75 6.16 9.86
N ARG A 111 0.14 7.13 10.11
CA ARG A 111 1.00 7.66 9.05
C ARG A 111 2.05 6.62 8.66
N MET A 112 2.27 6.45 7.36
CA MET A 112 3.37 5.66 6.81
C MET A 112 4.43 6.55 6.17
N LEU A 113 5.66 6.05 6.08
CA LEU A 113 6.70 6.71 5.29
C LEU A 113 6.33 6.62 3.79
N PRO A 114 6.57 7.68 3.01
CA PRO A 114 6.31 7.66 1.57
C PRO A 114 7.06 6.51 0.89
N ILE A 115 6.35 5.74 0.06
CA ILE A 115 6.92 4.68 -0.77
C ILE A 115 6.79 5.12 -2.23
N PRO A 116 7.86 5.10 -3.04
CA PRO A 116 7.78 5.40 -4.47
C PRO A 116 6.67 4.62 -5.18
N GLY A 117 5.85 5.33 -5.97
CA GLY A 117 4.72 4.74 -6.70
C GLY A 117 3.46 4.45 -5.86
N VAL A 118 3.47 4.76 -4.57
CA VAL A 118 2.34 4.52 -3.66
C VAL A 118 1.71 5.84 -3.24
N ILE A 119 0.39 5.94 -3.41
CA ILE A 119 -0.41 7.05 -2.91
C ILE A 119 -0.88 6.69 -1.49
N SER A 120 -0.27 7.30 -0.48
CA SER A 120 -0.58 7.04 0.93
C SER A 120 -1.64 8.00 1.46
N ILE A 121 -2.67 7.46 2.11
CA ILE A 121 -3.82 8.18 2.67
C ILE A 121 -3.90 7.86 4.17
N GLN A 122 -3.87 8.90 5.00
CA GLN A 122 -4.05 8.75 6.43
C GLN A 122 -5.51 9.06 6.82
N GLN A 123 -6.36 8.03 6.92
CA GLN A 123 -7.77 8.16 7.32
C GLN A 123 -8.29 6.87 7.98
N ASN A 124 -9.40 6.98 8.71
CA ASN A 124 -10.12 5.82 9.21
C ASN A 124 -10.95 5.19 8.08
N PHE A 125 -10.60 3.98 7.65
CA PHE A 125 -11.33 3.24 6.62
C PHE A 125 -12.82 3.04 6.93
N LEU A 126 -13.18 2.92 8.21
CA LEU A 126 -14.58 2.70 8.61
C LEU A 126 -15.45 3.95 8.46
N HIS A 127 -14.87 5.12 8.16
CA HIS A 127 -15.63 6.34 7.93
C HIS A 127 -16.00 6.50 6.45
N GLU A 128 -17.25 6.86 6.17
CA GLU A 128 -17.76 7.10 4.82
C GLU A 128 -16.90 8.07 3.99
N LYS A 129 -16.38 9.13 4.64
CA LYS A 129 -15.48 10.11 4.01
C LYS A 129 -14.23 9.46 3.38
N ALA A 130 -13.68 8.43 4.03
CA ALA A 130 -12.53 7.70 3.51
C ALA A 130 -12.89 6.90 2.26
N ILE A 131 -14.07 6.28 2.26
CA ILE A 131 -14.60 5.53 1.12
C ILE A 131 -14.87 6.47 -0.06
N SER A 132 -15.52 7.62 0.16
CA SER A 132 -15.75 8.61 -0.91
C SER A 132 -14.46 9.16 -1.50
N TYR A 133 -13.44 9.36 -0.66
CA TYR A 133 -12.13 9.81 -1.10
C TYR A 133 -11.40 8.74 -1.92
N LEU A 134 -11.43 7.48 -1.48
CA LEU A 134 -10.91 6.34 -2.24
C LEU A 134 -11.61 6.17 -3.59
N ASP A 135 -12.95 6.29 -3.63
CA ASP A 135 -13.74 6.22 -4.85
C ASP A 135 -13.33 7.31 -5.85
N THR A 136 -13.20 8.55 -5.37
CA THR A 136 -12.74 9.67 -6.20
C THR A 136 -11.33 9.39 -6.74
N LEU A 137 -10.41 8.97 -5.88
CA LEU A 137 -9.03 8.71 -6.28
C LEU A 137 -8.91 7.56 -7.29
N LEU A 138 -9.68 6.49 -7.10
CA LEU A 138 -9.73 5.35 -8.03
C LEU A 138 -10.27 5.75 -9.40
N LYS A 139 -11.25 6.65 -9.46
CA LYS A 139 -11.83 7.16 -10.72
C LYS A 139 -10.93 8.17 -11.43
N ASP A 140 -10.16 8.96 -10.68
CA ASP A 140 -9.27 9.99 -11.24
C ASP A 140 -8.00 9.38 -11.90
N GLN A 141 -7.71 8.10 -11.64
CA GLN A 141 -6.59 7.44 -12.31
C GLN A 141 -6.83 7.31 -13.82
N ARG A 142 -5.83 7.69 -14.62
CA ARG A 142 -5.92 7.65 -16.09
C ARG A 142 -6.29 6.26 -16.61
N GLY A 143 -7.41 6.18 -17.33
CA GLY A 143 -7.91 4.94 -17.93
C GLY A 143 -8.56 3.97 -16.93
N SER A 144 -8.84 4.42 -15.70
CA SER A 144 -9.54 3.64 -14.69
C SER A 144 -11.05 3.80 -14.82
N ASP A 145 -11.77 2.72 -14.57
CA ASP A 145 -13.23 2.68 -14.39
C ASP A 145 -13.63 2.68 -12.90
N GLY A 146 -12.70 3.10 -12.03
CA GLY A 146 -12.90 3.12 -10.57
C GLY A 146 -12.75 1.75 -9.90
N LYS A 147 -12.26 0.73 -10.62
CA LYS A 147 -12.06 -0.63 -10.09
C LYS A 147 -10.58 -0.96 -9.90
N ALA A 148 -10.30 -1.75 -8.87
CA ALA A 148 -9.01 -2.35 -8.60
C ALA A 148 -9.01 -3.84 -9.00
N GLU A 149 -7.86 -4.37 -9.40
CA GLU A 149 -7.73 -5.83 -9.62
C GLU A 149 -7.40 -6.58 -8.33
N VAL A 150 -6.80 -5.89 -7.36
CA VAL A 150 -6.46 -6.46 -6.06
C VAL A 150 -6.82 -5.49 -4.93
N ILE A 151 -7.49 -6.01 -3.92
CA ILE A 151 -7.72 -5.35 -2.63
C ILE A 151 -7.03 -6.18 -1.55
N LEU A 152 -6.20 -5.52 -0.74
CA LEU A 152 -5.54 -6.09 0.42
C LEU A 152 -6.14 -5.45 1.67
N SER A 153 -6.36 -6.25 2.71
CA SER A 153 -6.74 -5.77 4.03
C SER A 153 -5.89 -6.46 5.08
N ASP A 154 -5.00 -5.70 5.70
CA ASP A 154 -4.23 -6.12 6.86
C ASP A 154 -4.70 -5.39 8.14
N MET A 155 -5.94 -4.90 8.14
CA MET A 155 -6.56 -4.27 9.30
C MET A 155 -6.78 -5.28 10.43
N ALA A 156 -6.61 -4.83 11.66
CA ALA A 156 -6.98 -5.53 12.88
C ALA A 156 -7.59 -4.54 13.86
N ALA A 157 -8.64 -4.94 14.57
CA ALA A 157 -9.20 -4.15 15.66
C ALA A 157 -8.26 -4.18 16.88
N ASN A 158 -8.28 -3.10 17.66
CA ASN A 158 -7.61 -3.10 18.97
C ASN A 158 -8.29 -4.12 19.90
N VAL A 159 -7.48 -4.98 20.52
CA VAL A 159 -7.96 -5.97 21.48
C VAL A 159 -8.24 -5.26 22.81
N THR A 160 -9.50 -5.29 23.23
CA THR A 160 -9.97 -4.71 24.49
C THR A 160 -9.92 -5.69 25.65
N GLY A 161 -9.80 -6.99 25.35
CA GLY A 161 -9.84 -8.08 26.33
C GLY A 161 -11.25 -8.63 26.55
N SER A 162 -12.29 -7.95 26.05
CA SER A 162 -13.64 -8.48 25.99
C SER A 162 -13.83 -9.26 24.70
N ARG A 163 -13.84 -10.60 24.79
CA ARG A 163 -13.93 -11.49 23.63
C ARG A 163 -15.11 -11.16 22.71
N ALA A 164 -16.28 -10.85 23.27
CA ALA A 164 -17.46 -10.53 22.48
C ALA A 164 -17.28 -9.23 21.68
N HIS A 165 -16.71 -8.20 22.31
CA HIS A 165 -16.43 -6.92 21.67
C HIS A 165 -15.34 -7.06 20.60
N ASP A 166 -14.25 -7.76 20.91
CA ASP A 166 -13.12 -7.94 20.00
C ASP A 166 -13.53 -8.72 18.74
N VAL A 167 -14.38 -9.74 18.90
CA VAL A 167 -14.97 -10.47 17.76
C VAL A 167 -15.89 -9.58 16.94
N GLY A 168 -16.74 -8.78 17.60
CA GLY A 168 -17.64 -7.83 16.92
C GLY A 168 -16.89 -6.81 16.07
N ALA A 169 -15.83 -6.21 16.64
CA ALA A 169 -14.99 -5.26 15.92
C ALA A 169 -14.25 -5.89 14.72
N CYS A 170 -13.81 -7.16 14.86
CA CYS A 170 -13.23 -7.88 13.71
C CYS A 170 -14.28 -8.16 12.61
N LEU A 171 -15.53 -8.44 12.97
CA LEU A 171 -16.61 -8.65 12.00
C LEU A 171 -16.94 -7.35 11.26
N GLU A 172 -17.02 -6.23 11.99
CA GLU A 172 -17.25 -4.91 11.41
C GLU A 172 -16.19 -4.56 10.34
N ILE A 173 -14.90 -4.83 10.64
CA ILE A 173 -13.81 -4.66 9.67
C ILE A 173 -14.01 -5.56 8.44
N ALA A 174 -14.32 -6.84 8.64
CA ALA A 174 -14.51 -7.79 7.54
C ALA A 174 -15.70 -7.40 6.64
N GLU A 175 -16.81 -6.97 7.24
CA GLU A 175 -17.99 -6.46 6.55
C GLU A 175 -17.70 -5.18 5.78
N ALA A 176 -17.01 -4.21 6.39
CA ALA A 176 -16.63 -2.96 5.73
C ALA A 176 -15.72 -3.22 4.51
N VAL A 177 -14.71 -4.09 4.65
CA VAL A 177 -13.82 -4.46 3.54
C VAL A 177 -14.58 -5.19 2.44
N PHE A 178 -15.50 -6.09 2.78
CA PHE A 178 -16.31 -6.78 1.79
C PHE A 178 -17.28 -5.82 1.07
N ASN A 179 -17.88 -4.87 1.79
CA ASN A 179 -18.70 -3.82 1.21
C ASN A 179 -17.93 -2.96 0.20
N PHE A 180 -16.71 -2.56 0.55
CA PHE A 180 -15.81 -1.88 -0.38
C PHE A 180 -15.46 -2.77 -1.59
N THR A 181 -15.19 -4.06 -1.35
CA THR A 181 -14.87 -5.05 -2.40
C THR A 181 -15.98 -5.19 -3.42
N LYS A 182 -17.24 -5.28 -2.99
CA LYS A 182 -18.40 -5.36 -3.88
C LYS A 182 -18.43 -4.22 -4.90
N THR A 183 -18.10 -3.02 -4.45
CA THR A 183 -18.17 -1.80 -5.26
C THR A 183 -16.90 -1.54 -6.05
N HIS A 184 -15.73 -1.96 -5.56
CA HIS A 184 -14.44 -1.53 -6.13
C HIS A 184 -13.58 -2.65 -6.72
N LEU A 185 -13.90 -3.93 -6.52
CA LEU A 185 -13.13 -5.02 -7.11
C LEU A 185 -13.60 -5.33 -8.54
N ARG A 186 -12.66 -5.37 -9.48
CA ARG A 186 -12.91 -5.76 -10.87
C ARG A 186 -13.25 -7.25 -10.94
N THR A 187 -14.27 -7.60 -11.71
CA THR A 187 -14.73 -8.99 -11.82
C THR A 187 -13.77 -9.84 -12.67
N ALA A 188 -13.73 -11.13 -12.36
CA ALA A 188 -12.97 -12.14 -13.10
C ALA A 188 -13.32 -12.15 -14.60
N ASN A 189 -14.62 -11.97 -14.90
CA ASN A 189 -15.14 -11.92 -16.26
C ASN A 189 -14.61 -10.70 -17.03
N SER A 190 -14.64 -9.51 -16.41
CA SER A 190 -14.11 -8.28 -17.02
C SER A 190 -12.60 -8.36 -17.26
N ILE A 191 -11.86 -9.02 -16.37
CA ILE A 191 -10.41 -9.25 -16.55
C ILE A 191 -10.14 -10.32 -17.63
N GLY A 192 -11.08 -11.22 -17.90
CA GLY A 192 -10.86 -12.40 -18.74
C GLY A 192 -9.99 -13.47 -18.06
N ARG A 193 -9.88 -13.45 -16.72
CA ARG A 193 -9.06 -14.39 -15.95
C ARG A 193 -9.88 -14.98 -14.81
N ARG A 194 -10.01 -16.31 -14.79
CA ARG A 194 -10.80 -17.06 -13.79
C ARG A 194 -10.39 -16.79 -12.33
N ARG A 195 -9.12 -16.45 -12.09
CA ARG A 195 -8.56 -16.07 -10.77
C ARG A 195 -8.29 -14.57 -10.65
N GLY A 196 -8.82 -13.76 -11.57
CA GLY A 196 -8.75 -12.29 -11.55
C GLY A 196 -9.78 -11.67 -10.61
N GLY A 197 -9.49 -10.48 -10.10
CA GLY A 197 -10.25 -9.89 -9.00
C GLY A 197 -9.93 -10.63 -7.73
N VAL A 198 -8.99 -10.09 -6.96
CA VAL A 198 -8.43 -10.75 -5.78
C VAL A 198 -8.67 -9.90 -4.55
N LEU A 199 -9.22 -10.52 -3.50
CA LEU A 199 -9.28 -9.97 -2.15
C LEU A 199 -8.36 -10.81 -1.25
N VAL A 200 -7.42 -10.17 -0.58
CA VAL A 200 -6.64 -10.76 0.51
C VAL A 200 -7.05 -10.05 1.80
N MET A 201 -7.55 -10.78 2.78
CA MET A 201 -8.08 -10.18 4.01
C MET A 201 -7.60 -10.94 5.24
N LYS A 202 -6.96 -10.22 6.17
CA LYS A 202 -6.62 -10.74 7.49
C LYS A 202 -7.89 -10.94 8.32
N TYR A 203 -7.88 -11.99 9.13
CA TYR A 203 -8.88 -12.23 10.16
C TYR A 203 -8.26 -12.99 11.33
N PHE A 204 -8.98 -13.04 12.45
CA PHE A 204 -8.61 -13.88 13.60
C PHE A 204 -9.60 -15.05 13.69
N ALA A 205 -9.08 -16.27 13.84
CA ALA A 205 -9.88 -17.48 13.82
C ALA A 205 -10.99 -17.46 14.89
N HIS A 206 -12.24 -17.51 14.42
CA HIS A 206 -13.43 -17.52 15.26
C HIS A 206 -14.59 -18.21 14.50
N PRO A 207 -15.54 -18.89 15.17
CA PRO A 207 -16.69 -19.50 14.50
C PRO A 207 -17.49 -18.54 13.62
N LEU A 208 -17.70 -17.29 14.07
CA LEU A 208 -18.39 -16.27 13.27
C LEU A 208 -17.61 -15.86 12.01
N MET A 209 -16.27 -15.92 12.04
CA MET A 209 -15.45 -15.68 10.85
C MET A 209 -15.56 -16.85 9.86
N ALA A 210 -15.58 -18.08 10.37
CA ALA A 210 -15.81 -19.25 9.52
C ALA A 210 -17.19 -19.20 8.84
N GLN A 211 -18.21 -18.75 9.58
CA GLN A 211 -19.55 -18.51 9.03
C GLN A 211 -19.53 -17.42 7.95
N PHE A 212 -18.91 -16.27 8.23
CA PHE A 212 -18.75 -15.18 7.27
C PHE A 212 -18.07 -15.65 5.98
N CYS A 213 -17.00 -16.44 6.09
CA CYS A 213 -16.32 -17.02 4.92
C CYS A 213 -17.27 -17.89 4.09
N LYS A 214 -18.00 -18.80 4.73
CA LYS A 214 -18.90 -19.75 4.06
C LYS A 214 -20.11 -19.07 3.41
N GLU A 215 -20.70 -18.09 4.09
CA GLU A 215 -21.95 -17.46 3.65
C GLU A 215 -21.70 -16.29 2.69
N ILE A 216 -20.57 -15.60 2.83
CA ILE A 216 -20.31 -14.34 2.11
C ILE A 216 -19.17 -14.50 1.11
N LEU A 217 -18.02 -15.08 1.49
CA LEU A 217 -16.86 -15.12 0.59
C LEU A 217 -16.97 -16.25 -0.44
N GLU A 218 -17.21 -17.49 -0.01
CA GLU A 218 -17.25 -18.67 -0.89
C GLU A 218 -18.26 -18.55 -2.05
N PRO A 219 -19.48 -18.02 -1.86
CA PRO A 219 -20.42 -17.89 -2.97
C PRO A 219 -19.98 -16.88 -4.02
N ASN A 220 -19.29 -15.81 -3.61
CA ASN A 220 -18.99 -14.66 -4.47
C ASN A 220 -17.62 -14.72 -5.16
N PHE A 221 -16.77 -15.69 -4.80
CA PHE A 221 -15.46 -15.91 -5.44
C PHE A 221 -15.36 -17.30 -6.06
N ASN A 222 -14.52 -17.46 -7.07
CA ASN A 222 -14.27 -18.77 -7.68
C ASN A 222 -13.40 -19.67 -6.80
N HIS A 223 -12.51 -19.08 -6.00
CA HIS A 223 -11.65 -19.79 -5.06
C HIS A 223 -11.52 -18.96 -3.79
N VAL A 224 -11.65 -19.62 -2.64
CA VAL A 224 -11.33 -19.05 -1.34
C VAL A 224 -10.39 -20.01 -0.63
N HIS A 225 -9.19 -19.53 -0.29
CA HIS A 225 -8.23 -20.31 0.50
C HIS A 225 -7.99 -19.64 1.84
N ILE A 226 -7.86 -20.45 2.88
CA ILE A 226 -7.35 -20.00 4.18
C ILE A 226 -5.83 -20.19 4.17
N ASN A 227 -5.10 -19.12 4.49
CA ASN A 227 -3.66 -19.14 4.63
C ASN A 227 -3.27 -18.74 6.05
N LYS A 228 -2.50 -19.59 6.72
CA LYS A 228 -1.85 -19.30 8.01
C LYS A 228 -0.37 -19.06 7.72
N PRO A 229 0.11 -17.80 7.69
CA PRO A 229 1.48 -17.51 7.30
C PRO A 229 2.46 -18.14 8.30
N ARG A 230 3.58 -18.67 7.79
CA ARG A 230 4.64 -19.23 8.65
C ARG A 230 5.29 -18.16 9.53
N ALA A 231 5.27 -16.91 9.08
CA ALA A 231 5.75 -15.76 9.84
C ALA A 231 4.84 -15.37 11.01
N SER A 232 3.59 -15.85 11.04
CA SER A 232 2.69 -15.61 12.17
C SER A 232 3.11 -16.44 13.37
N ARG A 233 3.01 -15.88 14.57
CA ARG A 233 3.35 -16.58 15.81
C ARG A 233 2.44 -17.81 15.98
N PRO A 234 2.96 -18.97 16.43
CA PRO A 234 2.15 -20.19 16.61
C PRO A 234 0.91 -19.98 17.49
N GLU A 235 1.02 -19.12 18.51
CA GLU A 235 -0.06 -18.76 19.43
C GLU A 235 -1.06 -17.76 18.86
N SER A 236 -0.73 -17.09 17.75
CA SER A 236 -1.63 -16.13 17.12
C SER A 236 -2.76 -16.86 16.41
N ALA A 237 -3.99 -16.39 16.57
CA ALA A 237 -5.14 -16.84 15.80
C ALA A 237 -5.23 -16.19 14.41
N GLU A 238 -4.22 -15.41 14.00
CA GLU A 238 -4.20 -14.66 12.75
C GLU A 238 -4.13 -15.56 11.51
N CYS A 239 -5.05 -15.36 10.58
CA CYS A 239 -5.14 -16.06 9.31
C CYS A 239 -5.48 -15.05 8.21
N TYR A 240 -5.32 -15.45 6.95
CA TYR A 240 -5.74 -14.68 5.78
C TYR A 240 -6.69 -15.48 4.91
N TRP A 241 -7.77 -14.85 4.45
CA TRP A 241 -8.56 -15.33 3.33
C TRP A 241 -7.95 -14.83 2.03
N ILE A 242 -7.66 -15.75 1.11
CA ILE A 242 -7.20 -15.48 -0.25
C ILE A 242 -8.34 -15.79 -1.21
N CYS A 243 -9.14 -14.77 -1.51
CA CYS A 243 -10.32 -14.85 -2.36
C CYS A 243 -9.94 -14.44 -3.79
N MET A 244 -10.10 -15.34 -4.75
CA MET A 244 -9.72 -15.10 -6.15
C MET A 244 -10.87 -15.41 -7.09
N GLY A 245 -10.98 -14.61 -8.15
CA GLY A 245 -12.04 -14.82 -9.13
C GLY A 245 -13.33 -14.17 -8.68
N TRP A 246 -13.32 -12.86 -8.42
CA TRP A 246 -14.52 -12.11 -8.03
C TRP A 246 -15.62 -12.24 -9.09
N LYS A 247 -16.77 -12.80 -8.71
CA LYS A 247 -17.87 -13.06 -9.64
C LYS A 247 -18.70 -11.81 -9.93
N GLY A 248 -18.71 -10.84 -9.00
CA GLY A 248 -19.63 -9.71 -9.03
C GLY A 248 -20.98 -10.06 -8.41
N LEU A 249 -21.78 -9.04 -8.12
CA LEU A 249 -23.09 -9.21 -7.49
C LEU A 249 -24.15 -9.81 -8.43
N ASP A 250 -23.93 -9.74 -9.75
CA ASP A 250 -24.89 -10.19 -10.76
C ASP A 250 -24.71 -11.68 -11.16
N ALA A 251 -23.79 -12.41 -10.52
CA ALA A 251 -23.52 -13.81 -10.86
C ALA A 251 -24.53 -14.81 -10.25
N CYS A 252 -25.47 -14.32 -9.45
CA CYS A 252 -26.66 -15.05 -9.01
C CYS A 252 -27.91 -14.40 -9.62
N ALA A 253 -28.07 -14.57 -10.94
CA ALA A 253 -29.34 -14.40 -11.65
C ALA A 253 -29.59 -15.65 -12.51
#